data_AF-A0A8B9A4Y2-F1
#
_entry.id   AF-A0A8B9A4Y2-F1
#
_cell.length_a   1.000
_cell.length_b   1.000
_cell.length_c   1.000
_cell.angle_alpha   90.00
_cell.angle_beta   90.00
_cell.angle_gamma   90.00
#
_symmetry.space_group_name_H-M   'P 1'
#
loop_
_entity.id
_entity.type
_entity.pdbx_description
1 polymer ?
#
loop_
_entity_poly.entity_id
_entity_poly.type
_entity_poly.pdbx_seq_one_letter_code
_entity_poly.pdbx_strand_id
1 'polypeptide(L)'
;MLSAVSPMKMSLALQNVRNVLKPSGTLLFRDYAMGDYAQEKLAKKCQIISNNFYVRGDGTCAFYFSKVHYQPCLKEMALTLWKSVCTANRL
;
A
#
# COMPACT_ATOMS: atom_id res chain seq x y z
N MET A 1 6.36 1.96 -6.53
CA MET A 1 5.41 2.18 -5.42
C MET A 1 5.15 0.84 -4.76
N LEU A 2 4.99 0.80 -3.43
CA LEU A 2 4.62 -0.44 -2.73
C LEU A 2 3.22 -0.90 -3.15
N SER A 3 2.33 0.01 -3.56
CA SER A 3 1.02 -0.32 -4.12
C SER A 3 1.06 -1.18 -5.38
N ALA A 4 2.16 -1.20 -6.12
CA ALA A 4 2.30 -2.08 -7.29
C ALA A 4 2.64 -3.53 -6.91
N VAL A 5 3.02 -3.78 -5.65
CA VAL A 5 3.33 -5.11 -5.14
C VAL A 5 2.03 -5.82 -4.77
N SER A 6 1.88 -7.07 -5.21
CA SER A 6 0.76 -7.92 -4.79
C SER A 6 0.73 -8.03 -3.26
N PRO A 7 -0.46 -7.95 -2.61
CA PRO A 7 -0.57 -8.08 -1.15
C PRO A 7 0.08 -9.35 -0.60
N MET A 8 0.03 -10.46 -1.35
CA MET A 8 0.67 -11.74 -0.97
C MET A 8 2.20 -11.65 -0.89
N LYS A 9 2.82 -10.69 -1.59
CA LYS A 9 4.28 -10.47 -1.61
C LYS A 9 4.72 -9.29 -0.72
N MET A 10 3.77 -8.62 -0.04
CA MET A 10 4.07 -7.42 0.75
C MET A 10 5.01 -7.72 1.92
N SER A 11 4.83 -8.85 2.60
CA SER A 11 5.71 -9.29 3.69
C SER A 11 7.14 -9.59 3.18
N LEU A 12 7.31 -10.13 1.97
CA LEU A 12 8.67 -10.26 1.45
C LEU A 12 9.29 -8.89 1.10
N ALA A 13 8.51 -8.00 0.48
CA ALA A 13 8.98 -6.68 0.07
C ALA A 13 9.43 -5.83 1.27
N LEU A 14 8.63 -5.79 2.33
CA LEU A 14 8.96 -5.03 3.53
C LEU A 14 10.12 -5.66 4.33
N GLN A 15 10.34 -6.98 4.23
CA GLN A 15 11.47 -7.66 4.88
C GLN A 15 12.78 -7.23 4.21
N ASN A 16 12.77 -7.15 2.88
CA ASN A 16 13.91 -6.62 2.13
C ASN A 16 14.20 -5.17 2.51
N VAL A 17 13.17 -4.34 2.66
CA VAL A 17 13.32 -2.95 3.14
C VAL A 17 13.94 -2.93 4.54
N ARG A 18 13.47 -3.79 5.46
CA ARG A 18 14.00 -3.87 6.82
C ARG A 18 15.48 -4.27 6.86
N ASN A 19 15.91 -5.16 5.98
CA ASN A 19 17.28 -5.67 5.90
C ASN A 19 18.28 -4.63 5.41
N VAL A 20 17.86 -3.70 4.54
CA VAL A 20 18.72 -2.62 4.02
C VAL A 20 18.66 -1.36 4.87
N LEU A 21 17.68 -1.26 5.78
CA LEU A 21 17.53 -0.12 6.67
C LEU A 21 18.59 -0.18 7.78
N LYS A 22 19.29 0.93 8.00
CA LYS A 22 20.22 1.07 9.13
C LYS A 22 19.48 0.81 10.46
N PRO A 23 20.19 0.35 11.51
CA PRO A 23 19.65 0.38 12.86
C PRO A 23 19.10 1.77 13.18
N SER A 24 17.86 1.83 13.69
CA SER A 24 17.11 3.07 13.95
C SER A 24 16.78 3.94 12.73
N GLY A 25 16.94 3.41 11.51
CA GLY A 25 16.50 4.11 10.30
C GLY A 25 14.98 4.24 10.22
N THR A 26 14.52 5.24 9.50
CA THR A 26 13.09 5.52 9.31
C THR A 26 12.72 5.31 7.85
N LEU A 27 11.66 4.51 7.61
CA LEU A 27 11.05 4.37 6.30
C LEU A 27 9.93 5.42 6.13
N LEU A 28 10.11 6.33 5.18
CA LEU A 28 9.05 7.22 4.72
C LEU A 28 8.60 6.76 3.33
N PHE A 29 7.31 6.49 3.17
CA PHE A 29 6.74 6.19 1.86
C PHE A 29 5.41 6.93 1.69
N ARG A 30 5.14 7.34 0.45
CA ARG A 30 3.88 7.95 0.01
C ARG A 30 3.30 7.03 -1.04
N ASP A 31 2.06 6.61 -0.83
CA ASP A 31 1.39 5.68 -1.74
C ASP A 31 -0.14 5.80 -1.67
N TYR A 32 -0.84 5.05 -2.51
CA TYR A 32 -2.28 5.08 -2.63
C TYR A 32 -3.00 4.62 -1.35
N ALA A 33 -4.01 5.38 -0.92
CA ALA A 33 -4.80 5.06 0.26
C ALA A 33 -6.21 4.60 -0.10
N MET A 34 -6.79 3.75 0.74
CA MET A 34 -8.20 3.37 0.61
C MET A 34 -9.09 4.62 0.60
N GLY A 35 -9.95 4.72 -0.40
CA GLY A 35 -10.84 5.88 -0.63
C GLY A 35 -10.24 6.95 -1.56
N ASP A 36 -9.06 6.72 -2.13
CA ASP A 36 -8.53 7.60 -3.18
C ASP A 36 -9.46 7.61 -4.40
N TYR A 37 -9.62 8.77 -5.04
CA TYR A 37 -10.44 8.91 -6.26
C TYR A 37 -9.99 7.98 -7.39
N ALA A 38 -8.69 7.66 -7.45
CA ALA A 38 -8.15 6.67 -8.37
C ALA A 38 -8.74 5.26 -8.13
N GLN A 39 -8.98 4.89 -6.88
CA GLN A 39 -9.62 3.62 -6.51
C GLN A 39 -11.05 3.57 -7.07
N GLU A 40 -11.83 4.62 -6.83
CA GLU A 40 -13.21 4.71 -7.30
C GLU A 40 -13.30 4.59 -8.83
N LYS A 41 -12.37 5.23 -9.56
CA LYS A 41 -12.29 5.12 -11.02
C LYS A 41 -12.04 3.69 -11.48
N LEU A 42 -11.15 2.95 -10.83
CA LEU A 42 -10.85 1.56 -11.18
C LEU A 42 -12.03 0.65 -10.83
N ALA A 43 -12.69 0.89 -9.69
CA ALA A 43 -13.90 0.16 -9.28
C ALA A 43 -15.04 0.34 -10.29
N LYS A 44 -15.29 1.58 -10.76
CA LYS A 44 -16.28 1.89 -11.80
C LYS A 44 -16.00 1.24 -13.16
N LYS A 45 -14.73 0.90 -13.43
CA LYS A 45 -14.30 0.20 -14.65
C LYS A 45 -14.27 -1.32 -14.49
N CYS A 46 -14.78 -1.87 -13.38
CA CYS A 46 -14.74 -3.31 -13.07
C CYS A 46 -13.31 -3.91 -13.07
N GLN A 47 -12.29 -3.12 -12.76
CA GLN A 47 -10.88 -3.57 -12.79
C GLN A 47 -10.42 -4.14 -11.44
N ILE A 48 -11.30 -4.89 -10.76
CA ILE A 48 -11.10 -5.37 -9.39
C ILE A 48 -10.48 -6.77 -9.42
N ILE A 49 -9.35 -6.96 -8.75
CA ILE A 49 -8.74 -8.29 -8.56
C ILE A 49 -9.20 -8.88 -7.22
N SER A 50 -9.12 -8.09 -6.15
CA SER A 50 -9.57 -8.47 -4.81
C SER A 50 -9.77 -7.22 -3.94
N ASN A 51 -10.05 -7.38 -2.64
CA ASN A 51 -10.29 -6.25 -1.75
C ASN A 51 -9.10 -5.28 -1.74
N ASN A 52 -9.38 -4.01 -2.06
CA ASN A 52 -8.38 -2.94 -2.21
C ASN A 52 -7.27 -3.22 -3.26
N PHE A 53 -7.44 -4.20 -4.15
CA PHE A 53 -6.43 -4.58 -5.14
C PHE A 53 -7.02 -4.63 -6.55
N TYR A 54 -6.42 -3.87 -7.47
CA TYR A 54 -6.97 -3.59 -8.79
C TYR A 54 -5.93 -3.79 -9.87
N VAL A 55 -6.38 -4.07 -11.09
CA VAL A 55 -5.56 -4.03 -12.31
C VAL A 55 -5.71 -2.67 -12.99
N ARG A 56 -4.64 -2.15 -13.58
CA ARG A 56 -4.65 -0.91 -14.35
C ARG A 56 -4.72 -1.23 -15.84
N GLY A 57 -5.03 -0.23 -16.66
CA GLY A 57 -5.12 -0.40 -18.12
C GLY A 57 -3.81 -0.80 -18.80
N ASP A 58 -2.67 -0.59 -18.15
CA ASP A 58 -1.33 -1.00 -18.61
C ASP A 58 -0.94 -2.42 -18.13
N GLY A 59 -1.86 -3.16 -17.50
CA GLY A 59 -1.62 -4.50 -16.95
C GLY A 59 -0.88 -4.51 -15.61
N THR A 60 -0.46 -3.35 -15.09
CA THR A 60 0.13 -3.26 -13.74
C THR A 60 -0.95 -3.32 -12.66
N CYS A 61 -0.57 -3.62 -11.42
CA CYS A 61 -1.51 -3.67 -10.30
C CYS A 61 -1.45 -2.39 -9.45
N ALA A 62 -2.54 -2.12 -8.72
CA ALA A 62 -2.63 -1.06 -7.74
C ALA A 62 -3.34 -1.57 -6.47
N PHE A 63 -2.61 -1.56 -5.36
CA PHE A 63 -3.10 -1.83 -4.03
C PHE A 63 -3.32 -0.52 -3.27
N TYR A 64 -4.48 -0.37 -2.64
CA TYR A 64 -4.86 0.82 -1.88
C TYR A 64 -4.75 0.54 -0.38
N PHE A 65 -3.80 1.20 0.28
CA PHE A 65 -3.47 0.92 1.67
C PHE A 65 -4.57 1.40 2.62
N SER A 66 -4.98 0.52 3.54
CA SER A 66 -5.80 0.89 4.69
C SER A 66 -5.00 0.69 5.98
N LYS A 67 -5.24 1.53 6.99
CA LYS A 67 -4.56 1.41 8.29
C LYS A 67 -4.80 0.03 8.92
N VAL A 68 -6.03 -0.48 8.83
CA VAL A 68 -6.43 -1.78 9.41
C VAL A 68 -5.66 -2.94 8.78
N HIS A 69 -5.50 -2.93 7.46
CA HIS A 69 -4.85 -4.05 6.76
C HIS A 69 -3.32 -3.98 6.85
N TYR A 70 -2.74 -2.78 6.82
CA TYR A 70 -1.29 -2.62 6.67
C TYR A 70 -0.53 -2.53 8.00
N GLN A 71 -1.18 -2.04 9.07
CA GLN A 71 -0.52 -1.95 10.39
C GLN A 71 -0.03 -3.31 10.94
N PRO A 72 -0.79 -4.42 10.85
CA PRO A 72 -0.30 -5.71 11.31
C PRO A 72 0.97 -6.15 10.58
N CYS A 73 1.01 -5.97 9.25
CA CYS A 73 2.16 -6.33 8.43
C CYS A 73 3.41 -5.53 8.82
N LEU A 74 3.31 -4.21 9.03
CA LEU A 74 4.43 -3.41 9.53
C LEU A 74 4.95 -3.90 10.89
N LYS A 75 4.04 -4.24 11.81
CA LYS A 75 4.39 -4.71 13.16
C LYS A 75 5.15 -6.03 13.14
N GLU A 76 4.73 -6.98 12.30
CA GLU A 76 5.40 -8.28 12.10
C GLU A 76 6.88 -8.10 11.73
N MET A 77 7.23 -6.96 11.13
CA MET A 77 8.52 -6.69 10.52
C MET A 77 9.36 -5.73 11.37
N ALA A 78 8.93 -5.50 12.61
CA ALA A 78 9.49 -4.54 13.55
C ALA A 78 9.62 -3.12 12.96
N LEU A 79 8.71 -2.74 12.06
CA LEU A 79 8.57 -1.38 11.55
C LEU A 79 7.44 -0.68 12.31
N THR A 80 7.79 0.35 13.07
CA THR A 80 6.80 1.16 13.80
C THR A 80 6.18 2.20 12.88
N LEU A 81 4.85 2.25 12.81
CA LEU A 81 4.15 3.33 12.12
C LEU A 81 4.11 4.58 13.02
N TRP A 82 4.92 5.58 12.69
CA TRP A 82 5.00 6.83 13.46
C TRP A 82 3.85 7.80 13.16
N LYS A 83 3.61 8.08 11.88
CA LYS A 83 2.54 8.98 11.43
C LYS A 83 2.02 8.49 10.08
N SER A 84 0.70 8.52 9.92
CA SER A 84 0.04 8.23 8.65
C SER A 84 -0.96 9.34 8.36
N VAL A 85 -0.76 9.99 7.22
CA VAL A 85 -1.61 11.05 6.69
C VAL A 85 -2.20 10.54 5.39
N CYS A 86 -3.53 10.46 5.32
CA CYS A 86 -4.24 10.15 4.08
C CYS A 86 -5.01 11.41 3.68
N THR A 87 -4.75 11.93 2.49
CA THR A 87 -5.48 13.06 1.92
C THR A 87 -6.48 12.53 0.90
N ALA A 88 -7.73 12.38 1.30
CA ALA A 88 -8.80 12.11 0.34
C ALA A 88 -9.21 13.44 -0.29
N ASN A 89 -8.76 13.71 -1.51
CA ASN A 89 -9.30 14.81 -2.30
C ASN A 89 -10.69 14.40 -2.78
N ARG A 90 -11.74 14.78 -2.03
CA ARG A 90 -13.10 14.78 -2.55
C ARG A 90 -13.20 15.99 -3.48
N LEU A 91 -13.34 15.73 -4.77
CA LEU A 91 -13.82 16.73 -5.74
C LEU A 91 -15.33 16.88 -5.57
#